data_AF-A0A3D5F974-F1
#
_entry.id   AF-A0A3D5F974-F1
#
_cell.length_a   1.000
_cell.length_b   1.000
_cell.length_c   1.000
_cell.angle_alpha   90.00
_cell.angle_beta   90.00
_cell.angle_gamma   90.00
#
_symmetry.space_group_name_H-M   'P 1'
#
loop_
_entity.id
_entity.type
_entity.pdbx_description
1 polymer ?
#
loop_
_entity_poly.entity_id
_entity_poly.type
_entity_poly.pdbx_seq_one_letter_code
_entity_poly.pdbx_strand_id
1 'polypeptide(L)' 'AKAGKTPFVLHDGPPYANGNIHIGHAVNKILKDIIVKSKTLADFDAPYVPGWDCHGL' A
#
# COMPACT_ATOMS: atom_id res chain seq x y z
N ALA A 1 -11.26 -4.43 -1.33
CA ALA A 1 -11.06 -5.87 -1.55
C ALA A 1 -12.33 -6.44 -2.16
N LYS A 2 -12.20 -7.21 -3.25
CA LYS A 2 -13.31 -7.89 -3.92
C LYS A 2 -13.19 -9.38 -3.62
N ALA A 3 -13.74 -9.83 -2.50
CA ALA A 3 -13.62 -11.21 -2.06
C ALA A 3 -14.06 -12.21 -3.15
N GLY A 4 -13.27 -13.26 -3.35
CA GLY A 4 -13.55 -14.31 -4.35
C GLY A 4 -13.09 -13.99 -5.78
N LYS A 5 -12.42 -12.85 -6.02
CA LYS A 5 -11.75 -12.53 -7.28
C LYS A 5 -10.29 -12.95 -7.26
N THR A 6 -9.64 -12.90 -8.43
CA THR A 6 -8.20 -13.19 -8.54
C THR A 6 -7.40 -12.23 -7.66
N PRO A 7 -6.57 -12.73 -6.72
CA PRO A 7 -5.85 -11.86 -5.81
C PRO A 7 -4.75 -11.09 -6.54
N PHE A 8 -4.61 -9.81 -6.18
CA PHE A 8 -3.49 -8.96 -6.54
C PHE A 8 -2.88 -8.38 -5.27
N VAL A 9 -1.66 -8.78 -4.95
CA VAL A 9 -0.98 -8.35 -3.72
C VAL A 9 0.15 -7.38 -4.07
N LEU A 10 0.03 -6.15 -3.57
CA LEU A 10 1.12 -5.18 -3.58
C LEU A 10 1.67 -5.06 -2.17
N HIS A 11 2.87 -5.58 -1.95
CA HIS A 11 3.52 -5.54 -0.64
C HIS A 11 3.96 -4.10 -0.30
N ASP A 12 3.48 -3.58 0.82
CA ASP A 12 3.84 -2.25 1.29
C ASP A 12 5.08 -2.31 2.18
N GLY A 13 6.19 -1.69 1.74
CA GLY A 13 7.30 -1.38 2.64
C GLY A 13 6.83 -0.42 3.74
N PRO A 14 6.85 -0.83 5.02
CA PRO A 14 6.33 -0.02 6.11
C PRO A 14 7.25 1.20 6.35
N PRO A 15 6.73 2.43 6.45
CA PRO A 15 7.52 3.56 6.95
C PRO A 15 7.96 3.33 8.40
N TYR A 16 9.08 3.92 8.80
CA TYR A 16 9.50 3.95 10.21
C TYR A 16 8.50 4.72 11.05
N ALA A 17 8.12 4.18 12.21
CA ALA A 17 7.20 4.80 13.16
C ALA A 17 7.84 5.97 13.94
N ASN A 18 8.65 6.79 13.27
CA ASN A 18 9.31 7.97 13.82
C ASN A 18 9.31 9.13 12.82
N GLY A 19 9.44 10.35 13.34
CA GLY A 19 9.48 11.56 12.53
C GLY A 19 8.16 11.91 11.83
N ASN A 20 8.21 12.96 11.00
CA ASN A 20 7.05 13.44 10.24
C ASN A 20 7.05 12.87 8.83
N ILE A 21 5.84 12.66 8.31
CA ILE A 21 5.62 12.37 6.90
C ILE A 21 6.11 13.55 6.04
N HIS A 22 6.85 13.23 4.99
CA HIS A 22 7.36 14.19 4.01
C HIS A 22 6.93 13.79 2.59
N ILE A 23 7.23 14.64 1.58
CA ILE A 23 6.75 14.46 0.20
C ILE A 23 7.10 13.08 -0.40
N GLY A 24 8.24 12.49 -0.03
CA GLY A 24 8.61 11.15 -0.49
C GLY A 24 7.64 10.06 -0.04
N HIS A 25 7.08 10.17 1.16
CA HIS A 25 6.04 9.28 1.64
C HIS A 25 4.75 9.44 0.83
N ALA A 26 4.36 10.69 0.53
CA ALA A 26 3.18 10.97 -0.28
C ALA A 26 3.31 10.37 -1.68
N VAL A 27 4.45 10.59 -2.36
CA VAL A 27 4.72 10.01 -3.68
C VAL A 27 4.62 8.48 -3.65
N ASN A 28 5.28 7.83 -2.69
CA ASN A 28 5.25 6.38 -2.54
C ASN A 28 3.81 5.84 -2.32
N LYS A 29 3.03 6.47 -1.43
CA LYS A 29 1.68 6.00 -1.12
C LYS A 29 0.68 6.27 -2.23
N ILE A 30 0.78 7.42 -2.90
CA ILE A 30 -0.09 7.77 -4.04
C ILE A 30 0.12 6.80 -5.20
N LEU A 31 1.37 6.48 -5.55
CA LEU A 31 1.65 5.53 -6.64
C LEU A 31 1.08 4.14 -6.34
N LYS A 32 1.21 3.66 -5.10
CA LYS A 32 0.63 2.38 -4.67
C LYS A 32 -0.90 2.40 -4.74
N ASP A 33 -1.52 3.49 -4.31
CA ASP A 33 -2.98 3.67 -4.36
C ASP A 33 -3.51 3.66 -5.81
N ILE A 34 -2.83 4.31 -6.75
CA ILE A 34 -3.18 4.27 -8.18
C ILE A 34 -3.16 2.83 -8.71
N ILE A 35 -2.13 2.05 -8.37
CA ILE A 35 -2.01 0.66 -8.82
C ILE A 35 -3.11 -0.22 -8.22
N VAL A 36 -3.33 -0.13 -6.90
CA VAL A 36 -4.36 -0.92 -6.22
C VAL A 36 -5.76 -0.59 -6.75
N LYS A 37 -6.07 0.68 -6.97
CA LYS A 37 -7.34 1.11 -7.57
C LYS A 37 -7.49 0.63 -9.00
N SER A 38 -6.44 0.75 -9.82
CA SER A 38 -6.43 0.23 -11.19
C SER A 38 -6.72 -1.28 -11.23
N LYS A 39 -6.11 -2.07 -10.34
CA LYS A 39 -6.35 -3.52 -10.25
C LYS A 39 -7.74 -3.86 -9.72
N THR A 40 -8.25 -3.09 -8.77
CA THR A 40 -9.64 -3.22 -8.29
C THR A 40 -10.64 -2.95 -9.42
N LEU A 41 -10.38 -1.94 -10.25
CA LEU A 41 -11.20 -1.62 -11.44
C LEU A 41 -11.09 -2.71 -12.52
N ALA A 42 -9.93 -3.37 -12.65
CA ALA A 42 -9.72 -4.53 -13.51
C ALA A 42 -10.25 -5.86 -12.92
N ASP A 43 -11.11 -5.80 -11.91
CA ASP A 43 -11.79 -6.93 -11.27
C ASP A 43 -10.93 -7.91 -10.47
N PHE A 44 -9.75 -7.46 -10.01
CA PHE A 44 -8.93 -8.22 -9.05
C PHE A 44 -9.37 -7.98 -7.61
N ASP A 45 -9.10 -8.94 -6.73
CA ASP A 45 -9.09 -8.72 -5.29
C ASP A 45 -7.76 -8.09 -4.88
N ALA A 46 -7.73 -6.75 -4.85
CA ALA A 46 -6.53 -5.99 -4.51
C ALA A 46 -6.65 -5.33 -3.12
N PRO A 47 -6.47 -6.07 -2.01
CA PRO A 47 -6.35 -5.47 -0.69
C PRO A 47 -5.03 -4.70 -0.56
N TYR A 48 -5.09 -3.50 0.03
CA TYR A 48 -3.91 -2.76 0.44
C TYR A 48 -3.76 -2.84 1.96
N VAL A 49 -2.65 -3.42 2.42
CA VAL A 49 -2.34 -3.58 3.84
C VAL A 49 -1.16 -2.67 4.17
N PRO A 50 -1.37 -1.54 4.86
CA PRO A 50 -0.28 -0.70 5.33
C PRO A 50 0.41 -1.33 6.55
N GLY A 51 1.68 -1.02 6.74
CA GLY A 51 2.44 -1.40 7.94
C GLY A 51 3.23 -0.23 8.53
N TRP A 52 3.87 -0.49 9.67
CA TRP A 52 4.84 0.40 10.31
C TRP A 52 6.06 -0.41 10.76
N ASP A 53 7.25 0.17 10.59
CA ASP A 53 8.48 -0.39 11.13
C ASP A 53 8.74 0.26 12.49
N CYS A 54 8.66 -0.58 13.53
CA CYS A 54 8.78 -0.16 14.93
C CYS A 54 10.10 -0.62 15.56
N HIS A 55 10.96 -1.31 14.81
CA HIS A 55 12.32 -1.61 15.27
C HIS A 55 13.24 -0.42 15.00
N GLY A 56 14.34 -0.35 15.74
CA GLY A 56 15.24 0.79 15.73
C GLY A 56 16.38 0.57 16.72
N LEU A 57 17.37 1.45 16.67
CA LEU A 57 18.59 1.37 17.49
C LEU A 57 18.31 1.51 18.99
#